data_AF-A0A3D3X2X1-F1
#
_entry.id   AF-A0A3D3X2X1-F1
#
_cell.length_a   1.000
_cell.length_b   1.000
_cell.length_c   1.000
_cell.angle_alpha   90.00
_cell.angle_beta   90.00
_cell.angle_gamma   90.00
#
_symmetry.space_group_name_H-M   'P 1'
#
loop_
_entity.id
_entity.type
_entity.pdbx_description
1 polymer ?
#
loop_
_entity_poly.entity_id
_entity_poly.type
_entity_poly.pdbx_seq_one_letter_code
_entity_poly.pdbx_strand_id
1 'polypeptide(L)'
;MGAFSHLTRRKFLKSAAAGAGALAANKMLPEKLAAGGHNKILPPNGRFKDIELTYFQDNNWLHAPLWLSPTFQKDAGVSIKSRELYGGGDTVAKVLPQLLSRKPRFDWVQYPDLFFGQFAETGQLEPLDDYFAQYPSAQEYLDWVMPAYGEFYTKWDGKTYGIMLDGDIHVLHYRKNFFNDSGLQKKYSKRFQRELKVPKTWPEFLDCTQFFTEELSSQGVYGTSMVVNPPNFGWGFWMDIAAGKGVNYFDANMNPGINS
;
A
#
# COMPACT_ATOMS: atom_id res chain seq x y z
N MET A 1 -53.45 12.60 -10.76
CA MET A 1 -53.17 11.55 -11.77
C MET A 1 -51.97 12.02 -12.56
N GLY A 2 -50.83 11.35 -12.37
CA GLY A 2 -49.49 11.91 -12.64
C GLY A 2 -49.14 12.04 -14.12
N ALA A 3 -48.36 13.07 -14.43
CA ALA A 3 -47.97 13.52 -15.79
C ALA A 3 -47.13 12.52 -16.63
N PHE A 4 -47.06 11.23 -16.26
CA PHE A 4 -46.15 10.27 -16.90
C PHE A 4 -46.75 8.86 -17.11
N SER A 5 -48.07 8.70 -17.04
CA SER A 5 -48.73 7.39 -17.20
C SER A 5 -48.67 6.78 -18.61
N HIS A 6 -48.09 7.47 -19.61
CA HIS A 6 -48.08 7.01 -21.01
C HIS A 6 -46.69 6.85 -21.63
N LEU A 7 -45.61 6.90 -20.84
CA LEU A 7 -44.25 6.72 -21.36
C LEU A 7 -43.74 5.29 -21.10
N THR A 8 -43.26 4.62 -22.14
CA THR A 8 -42.56 3.33 -22.00
C THR A 8 -41.22 3.54 -21.27
N ARG A 9 -40.83 2.57 -20.42
CA ARG A 9 -39.58 2.59 -19.61
C ARG A 9 -38.33 3.03 -20.38
N ARG A 10 -38.27 2.71 -21.69
CA ARG A 10 -37.17 3.06 -22.60
C ARG A 10 -37.12 4.54 -22.97
N LYS A 11 -38.25 5.25 -23.03
CA LYS A 11 -38.31 6.70 -23.28
C LYS A 11 -38.01 7.51 -22.01
N PHE A 12 -38.48 7.05 -20.85
CA PHE A 12 -38.17 7.69 -19.56
C PHE A 12 -36.65 7.71 -19.25
N LEU A 13 -35.95 6.60 -19.48
CA LEU A 13 -34.50 6.52 -19.28
C LEU A 13 -33.70 7.39 -20.24
N LYS A 14 -34.19 7.61 -21.47
CA LYS A 14 -33.55 8.52 -22.44
C LYS A 14 -33.78 10.00 -22.13
N SER A 15 -34.90 10.36 -21.50
CA SER A 15 -35.18 11.75 -21.08
C SER A 15 -34.56 12.11 -19.73
N ALA A 16 -34.37 11.16 -18.81
CA ALA A 16 -33.69 11.42 -17.52
C ALA A 16 -32.16 11.57 -17.66
N ALA A 17 -31.57 11.04 -18.74
CA ALA A 17 -30.12 11.11 -18.98
C ALA A 17 -29.64 12.44 -19.60
N ALA A 18 -30.54 13.36 -19.95
CA ALA A 18 -30.20 14.62 -20.61
C ALA A 18 -30.44 15.88 -19.74
N GLY A 19 -30.86 15.73 -18.48
CA GLY A 19 -31.45 16.85 -17.72
C GLY A 19 -31.05 17.02 -16.26
N ALA A 20 -30.07 16.29 -15.73
CA ALA A 20 -29.65 16.49 -14.34
C ALA A 20 -28.16 16.21 -14.14
N GLY A 21 -27.35 17.28 -14.03
CA GLY A 21 -26.12 17.24 -13.24
C GLY A 21 -24.81 17.65 -13.93
N ALA A 22 -24.81 17.97 -15.22
CA ALA A 22 -23.75 18.82 -15.77
C ALA A 22 -24.17 20.28 -15.57
N LEU A 23 -23.32 21.08 -14.92
CA LEU A 23 -23.46 22.52 -14.60
C LEU A 23 -23.94 22.87 -13.19
N ALA A 24 -23.21 22.44 -12.15
CA ALA A 24 -22.89 23.27 -10.96
C ALA A 24 -22.06 22.48 -9.93
N ALA A 25 -20.82 22.11 -10.27
CA ALA A 25 -19.78 21.72 -9.28
C ALA A 25 -18.35 21.70 -9.87
N ASN A 26 -18.16 21.94 -11.17
CA ASN A 26 -16.86 21.77 -11.82
C ASN A 26 -15.93 23.00 -11.74
N LYS A 27 -16.06 23.83 -10.71
CA LYS A 27 -15.18 25.00 -10.47
C LYS A 27 -14.58 25.08 -9.05
N MET A 28 -14.67 24.01 -8.27
CA MET A 28 -14.03 23.92 -6.94
C MET A 28 -13.33 22.58 -6.69
N LEU A 29 -12.86 21.94 -7.76
CA LEU A 29 -11.90 20.84 -7.66
C LEU A 29 -10.63 21.29 -8.39
N PRO A 30 -9.46 21.30 -7.74
CA PRO A 30 -8.21 21.49 -8.45
C PRO A 30 -8.12 20.43 -9.55
N GLU A 31 -7.66 20.82 -10.74
CA GLU A 31 -7.51 19.95 -11.93
C GLU A 31 -6.78 18.62 -11.67
N LYS A 32 -6.13 18.47 -10.51
CA LYS A 32 -5.45 17.24 -10.08
C LYS A 32 -6.37 16.09 -9.59
N LEU A 33 -7.70 16.25 -9.52
CA LEU A 33 -8.62 15.23 -8.97
C LEU A 33 -9.73 14.74 -9.90
N ALA A 34 -9.82 15.25 -11.13
CA ALA A 34 -10.46 14.48 -12.19
C ALA A 34 -9.59 13.24 -12.43
N ALA A 35 -10.16 12.06 -12.68
CA ALA A 35 -9.43 10.92 -13.21
C ALA A 35 -8.80 11.34 -14.55
N GLY A 36 -7.62 11.95 -14.48
CA GLY A 36 -6.92 12.57 -15.57
C GLY A 36 -6.58 11.51 -16.59
N GLY A 37 -6.70 11.86 -17.87
CA GLY A 37 -6.18 11.02 -18.93
C GLY A 37 -4.75 10.61 -18.60
N HIS A 38 -4.38 9.39 -19.01
CA HIS A 38 -3.02 8.87 -18.84
C HIS A 38 -2.00 9.91 -19.33
N ASN A 39 -1.32 10.59 -18.39
CA ASN A 39 -0.22 11.49 -18.71
C ASN A 39 0.93 10.62 -19.21
N LYS A 40 1.12 10.63 -20.53
CA LYS A 40 2.12 9.80 -21.19
C LYS A 40 3.51 10.25 -20.77
N ILE A 41 4.20 9.44 -19.97
CA ILE A 41 5.62 9.62 -19.66
C ILE A 41 6.41 8.90 -20.75
N LEU A 42 7.13 9.66 -21.57
CA LEU A 42 8.01 9.13 -22.60
C LEU A 42 9.45 9.03 -22.09
N PRO A 43 10.23 8.05 -22.56
CA PRO A 43 11.67 8.05 -22.31
C PRO A 43 12.33 9.31 -22.89
N PRO A 44 13.48 9.74 -22.35
CA PRO A 44 14.14 11.00 -22.74
C PRO A 44 14.45 11.11 -24.23
N ASN A 45 14.73 9.98 -24.87
CA ASN A 45 15.05 9.87 -26.30
C ASN A 45 13.87 9.37 -27.15
N GLY A 46 12.65 9.50 -26.63
CA GLY A 46 11.45 8.95 -27.25
C GLY A 46 11.32 7.44 -27.02
N ARG A 47 10.44 6.82 -27.80
CA ARG A 47 10.03 5.42 -27.61
C ARG A 47 11.19 4.43 -27.85
N PHE A 48 11.32 3.41 -27.00
CA PHE A 48 12.25 2.30 -27.17
C PHE A 48 11.86 1.38 -28.35
N LYS A 49 12.83 0.55 -28.78
CA LYS A 49 12.69 -0.42 -29.87
C LYS A 49 12.11 -1.76 -29.37
N ASP A 50 10.91 -1.72 -28.78
CA ASP A 50 10.16 -2.91 -28.36
C ASP A 50 11.00 -3.87 -27.51
N ILE A 51 11.41 -3.39 -26.34
CA ILE A 51 12.20 -4.15 -25.39
C ILE A 51 11.24 -4.94 -24.51
N GLU A 52 11.50 -6.24 -24.33
CA GLU A 52 10.75 -7.06 -23.39
C GLU A 52 11.59 -7.31 -22.13
N LEU A 53 11.02 -6.99 -20.96
CA LEU A 53 11.66 -7.18 -19.67
C LEU A 53 11.10 -8.41 -18.96
N THR A 54 11.95 -9.04 -18.17
CA THR A 54 11.66 -10.13 -17.26
C THR A 54 11.72 -9.61 -15.83
N TYR A 55 10.84 -10.10 -14.97
CA TYR A 55 10.83 -9.62 -13.58
C TYR A 55 10.54 -10.71 -12.57
N PHE A 56 11.09 -10.50 -11.37
CA PHE A 56 10.96 -11.40 -10.24
C PHE A 56 10.16 -10.73 -9.14
N GLN A 57 9.11 -11.38 -8.64
CA GLN A 57 8.13 -10.73 -7.78
C GLN A 57 7.68 -11.60 -6.60
N ASP A 58 7.50 -10.96 -5.44
CA ASP A 58 6.76 -11.52 -4.31
C ASP A 58 5.26 -11.70 -4.66
N ASN A 59 4.74 -12.90 -4.45
CA ASN A 59 3.38 -13.31 -4.75
C ASN A 59 2.28 -12.67 -3.87
N ASN A 60 2.64 -11.98 -2.80
CA ASN A 60 1.67 -11.33 -1.91
C ASN A 60 1.22 -9.93 -2.40
N TRP A 61 1.82 -9.40 -3.46
CA TRP A 61 1.68 -7.99 -3.83
C TRP A 61 1.04 -7.77 -5.20
N LEU A 62 0.61 -6.53 -5.44
CA LEU A 62 0.04 -6.07 -6.70
C LEU A 62 0.96 -6.36 -7.89
N HIS A 63 0.34 -6.77 -9.00
CA HIS A 63 1.01 -7.10 -10.26
C HIS A 63 0.92 -5.94 -11.27
N ALA A 64 0.98 -4.70 -10.77
CA ALA A 64 0.71 -3.51 -11.57
C ALA A 64 1.57 -3.42 -12.85
N PRO A 65 2.88 -3.74 -12.85
CA PRO A 65 3.68 -3.68 -14.07
C PRO A 65 3.24 -4.65 -15.16
N LEU A 66 2.73 -5.83 -14.79
CA LEU A 66 2.18 -6.78 -15.76
C LEU A 66 0.84 -6.27 -16.33
N TRP A 67 -0.04 -5.74 -15.49
CA TRP A 67 -1.31 -5.16 -15.94
C TRP A 67 -1.12 -3.93 -16.83
N LEU A 68 -0.09 -3.13 -16.55
CA LEU A 68 0.25 -1.92 -17.29
C LEU A 68 1.18 -2.18 -18.50
N SER A 69 1.66 -3.42 -18.68
CA SER A 69 2.53 -3.80 -19.80
C SER A 69 2.00 -3.38 -21.18
N PRO A 70 0.70 -3.53 -21.51
CA PRO A 70 0.17 -3.04 -22.79
C PRO A 70 0.32 -1.52 -22.96
N THR A 71 0.16 -0.76 -21.87
CA THR A 71 0.34 0.70 -21.85
C THR A 71 1.80 1.07 -22.02
N PHE A 72 2.72 0.43 -21.28
CA PHE A 72 4.15 0.63 -21.43
C PHE A 72 4.64 0.30 -22.84
N GLN A 73 4.08 -0.76 -23.45
CA GLN A 73 4.43 -1.17 -24.80
C GLN A 73 3.97 -0.15 -25.83
N LYS A 74 2.73 0.32 -25.70
CA LYS A 74 2.20 1.38 -26.57
C LYS A 74 3.00 2.67 -26.43
N ASP A 75 3.30 3.08 -25.20
CA ASP A 75 3.77 4.43 -24.93
C ASP A 75 5.29 4.55 -24.95
N ALA A 76 5.99 3.66 -24.26
CA ALA A 76 7.43 3.65 -24.12
C ALA A 76 8.11 2.59 -25.01
N GLY A 77 7.39 1.62 -25.56
CA GLY A 77 8.00 0.52 -26.32
C GLY A 77 8.72 -0.48 -25.42
N VAL A 78 8.20 -0.68 -24.21
CA VAL A 78 8.68 -1.66 -23.24
C VAL A 78 7.51 -2.54 -22.82
N SER A 79 7.70 -3.85 -22.81
CA SER A 79 6.71 -4.81 -22.35
C SER A 79 7.29 -5.73 -21.28
N ILE A 80 6.41 -6.46 -20.59
CA ILE A 80 6.79 -7.51 -19.66
C ILE A 80 6.62 -8.88 -20.34
N LYS A 81 7.73 -9.58 -20.55
CA LYS A 81 7.79 -10.90 -21.17
C LYS A 81 7.31 -12.00 -20.24
N SER A 82 7.88 -12.02 -19.04
CA SER A 82 7.64 -13.09 -18.06
C SER A 82 7.76 -12.58 -16.63
N ARG A 83 7.05 -13.29 -15.76
CA ARG A 83 7.07 -13.10 -14.31
C ARG A 83 7.46 -14.41 -13.65
N GLU A 84 8.49 -14.36 -12.83
CA GLU A 84 8.76 -15.42 -11.85
C GLU A 84 8.24 -14.96 -10.48
N LEU A 85 7.58 -15.86 -9.75
CA LEU A 85 7.02 -15.57 -8.43
C LEU A 85 7.82 -16.27 -7.34
N TYR A 86 7.92 -15.61 -6.19
CA TYR A 86 8.39 -16.22 -4.95
C TYR A 86 7.47 -15.81 -3.78
N GLY A 87 7.51 -16.54 -2.66
CA GLY A 87 6.78 -16.13 -1.46
C GLY A 87 7.53 -15.06 -0.70
N GLY A 88 6.88 -14.02 -0.18
CA GLY A 88 7.56 -12.93 0.54
C GLY A 88 8.46 -13.36 1.69
N GLY A 89 8.15 -14.48 2.36
CA GLY A 89 9.03 -15.08 3.36
C GLY A 89 10.37 -15.59 2.84
N ASP A 90 10.45 -15.89 1.54
CA ASP A 90 11.62 -16.44 0.85
C ASP A 90 12.44 -15.37 0.13
N THR A 91 12.09 -14.07 0.26
CA THR A 91 12.71 -12.97 -0.50
C THR A 91 14.23 -13.06 -0.49
N VAL A 92 14.84 -13.13 0.70
CA VAL A 92 16.29 -13.23 0.85
C VAL A 92 16.84 -14.47 0.16
N ALA A 93 16.26 -15.65 0.42
CA ALA A 93 16.73 -16.92 -0.11
C ALA A 93 16.64 -16.99 -1.64
N LYS A 94 15.73 -16.22 -2.25
CA LYS A 94 15.48 -16.23 -3.69
C LYS A 94 16.23 -15.12 -4.43
N VAL A 95 16.26 -13.91 -3.88
CA VAL A 95 16.82 -12.72 -4.55
C VAL A 95 18.32 -12.58 -4.26
N LEU A 96 18.76 -12.75 -3.01
CA LEU A 96 20.16 -12.49 -2.65
C LEU A 96 21.16 -13.34 -3.46
N PRO A 97 20.96 -14.67 -3.66
CA PRO A 97 21.89 -15.46 -4.48
C PRO A 97 21.99 -14.97 -5.93
N GLN A 98 20.89 -14.46 -6.50
CA GLN A 98 20.88 -13.91 -7.86
C GLN A 98 21.75 -12.65 -7.94
N LEU A 99 21.64 -11.74 -6.96
CA LEU A 99 22.47 -10.54 -6.87
C LEU A 99 23.94 -10.91 -6.67
N LEU A 100 24.25 -11.78 -5.71
CA LEU A 100 25.63 -12.21 -5.43
C LEU A 100 26.30 -12.92 -6.62
N SER A 101 25.52 -13.61 -7.46
CA SER A 101 26.04 -14.23 -8.68
C SER A 101 26.47 -13.22 -9.76
N ARG A 102 26.02 -11.96 -9.64
CA ARG A 102 26.17 -10.89 -10.65
C ARG A 102 25.57 -11.23 -12.02
N LYS A 103 24.70 -12.24 -12.07
CA LYS A 103 24.01 -12.73 -13.27
C LYS A 103 22.55 -13.06 -12.94
N PRO A 104 21.76 -12.08 -12.47
CA PRO A 104 20.35 -12.33 -12.18
C PRO A 104 19.62 -12.76 -13.46
N ARG A 105 18.64 -13.65 -13.30
CA ARG A 105 17.77 -14.10 -14.41
C ARG A 105 16.59 -13.17 -14.68
N PHE A 106 16.59 -11.98 -14.06
CA PHE A 106 15.56 -10.96 -14.16
C PHE A 106 16.19 -9.61 -14.44
N ASP A 107 15.46 -8.72 -15.10
CA ASP A 107 15.90 -7.34 -15.36
C ASP A 107 15.59 -6.42 -14.17
N TRP A 108 14.50 -6.69 -13.45
CA TRP A 108 14.17 -6.00 -12.21
C TRP A 108 13.45 -6.92 -11.21
N VAL A 109 13.47 -6.54 -9.93
CA VAL A 109 12.88 -7.32 -8.84
C VAL A 109 11.99 -6.44 -7.96
N GLN A 110 10.78 -6.94 -7.69
CA GLN A 110 9.87 -6.40 -6.68
C GLN A 110 10.00 -7.25 -5.42
N TYR A 111 10.21 -6.62 -4.27
CA TYR A 111 10.44 -7.27 -2.98
C TYR A 111 9.90 -6.41 -1.83
N PRO A 112 9.63 -7.01 -0.64
CA PRO A 112 9.32 -6.25 0.56
C PRO A 112 10.49 -5.35 0.98
N ASP A 113 10.22 -4.08 1.20
CA ASP A 113 11.19 -3.03 1.50
C ASP A 113 12.07 -3.33 2.72
N LEU A 114 11.58 -4.13 3.68
CA LEU A 114 12.35 -4.55 4.86
C LEU A 114 13.66 -5.30 4.53
N PHE A 115 13.81 -5.81 3.31
CA PHE A 115 15.04 -6.48 2.85
C PHE A 115 15.98 -5.58 2.05
N PHE A 116 15.59 -4.33 1.78
CA PHE A 116 16.34 -3.39 0.93
C PHE A 116 17.80 -3.25 1.36
N GLY A 117 18.07 -2.99 2.64
CA GLY A 117 19.43 -2.80 3.14
C GLY A 117 20.35 -3.99 2.84
N GLN A 118 19.83 -5.22 2.93
CA GLN A 118 20.61 -6.43 2.63
C GLN A 118 20.95 -6.54 1.14
N PHE A 119 20.11 -6.02 0.25
CA PHE A 119 20.38 -6.01 -1.19
C PHE A 119 21.28 -4.84 -1.59
N ALA A 120 21.08 -3.66 -1.00
CA ALA A 120 21.92 -2.50 -1.24
C ALA A 120 23.38 -2.77 -0.84
N GLU A 121 23.61 -3.43 0.30
CA GLU A 121 24.95 -3.78 0.80
C GLU A 121 25.74 -4.71 -0.15
N THR A 122 25.06 -5.42 -1.06
CA THR A 122 25.75 -6.24 -2.07
C THR A 122 26.51 -5.42 -3.12
N GLY A 123 26.17 -4.13 -3.25
CA GLY A 123 26.68 -3.24 -4.30
C GLY A 123 26.28 -3.67 -5.71
N GLN A 124 25.23 -4.48 -5.87
CA GLN A 124 24.76 -4.99 -7.17
C GLN A 124 23.50 -4.28 -7.68
N LEU A 125 22.93 -3.35 -6.91
CA LEU A 125 21.82 -2.51 -7.35
C LEU A 125 22.34 -1.32 -8.15
N GLU A 126 21.63 -0.97 -9.22
CA GLU A 126 21.96 0.19 -10.05
C GLU A 126 21.40 1.46 -9.38
N PRO A 127 22.21 2.52 -9.18
CA PRO A 127 21.71 3.80 -8.70
C PRO A 127 20.82 4.46 -9.77
N LEU A 128 19.68 4.99 -9.33
CA LEU A 128 18.62 5.53 -10.19
C LEU A 128 18.68 7.04 -10.37
N ASP A 129 19.57 7.74 -9.65
CA ASP A 129 19.63 9.21 -9.62
C ASP A 129 19.84 9.83 -11.02
N ASP A 130 20.79 9.28 -11.79
CA ASP A 130 21.06 9.71 -13.17
C ASP A 130 19.89 9.43 -14.12
N TYR A 131 19.09 8.40 -13.83
CA TYR A 131 17.88 8.11 -14.59
C TYR A 131 16.79 9.13 -14.25
N PHE A 132 16.55 9.40 -12.98
CA PHE A 132 15.59 10.41 -12.54
C PHE A 132 15.91 11.80 -13.13
N ALA A 133 17.18 12.19 -13.17
CA ALA A 133 17.61 13.46 -13.74
C ALA A 133 17.23 13.65 -15.23
N GLN A 134 16.99 12.56 -15.95
CA GLN A 134 16.60 12.61 -17.36
C GLN A 134 15.09 12.77 -17.59
N TYR A 135 14.25 12.57 -16.56
CA TYR A 135 12.80 12.70 -16.68
C TYR A 135 12.32 14.00 -16.01
N PRO A 136 11.73 14.96 -16.75
CA PRO A 136 11.22 16.20 -16.17
C PRO A 136 10.18 16.00 -15.07
N SER A 137 9.44 14.89 -15.10
CA SER A 137 8.42 14.51 -14.10
C SER A 137 8.98 13.78 -12.89
N ALA A 138 10.28 13.46 -12.85
CA ALA A 138 10.87 12.70 -11.75
C ALA A 138 10.72 13.43 -10.41
N GLN A 139 10.88 14.76 -10.38
CA GLN A 139 10.74 15.52 -9.14
C GLN A 139 9.32 15.46 -8.59
N GLU A 140 8.29 15.56 -9.44
CA GLU A 140 6.89 15.42 -8.99
C GLU A 140 6.64 14.02 -8.39
N TYR A 141 7.23 12.98 -8.96
CA TYR A 141 7.19 11.63 -8.38
C TYR A 141 7.90 11.56 -7.03
N LEU A 142 9.13 12.08 -6.94
CA LEU A 142 9.92 12.05 -5.70
C LEU A 142 9.25 12.84 -4.57
N ASP A 143 8.65 13.98 -4.89
CA ASP A 143 7.89 14.82 -3.94
C ASP A 143 6.58 14.14 -3.49
N TRP A 144 6.00 13.26 -4.32
CA TRP A 144 4.80 12.49 -4.01
C TRP A 144 5.08 11.30 -3.08
N VAL A 145 6.28 10.71 -3.18
CA VAL A 145 6.69 9.61 -2.30
C VAL A 145 6.77 10.09 -0.85
N MET A 146 6.19 9.34 0.08
CA MET A 146 6.27 9.67 1.51
C MET A 146 7.74 9.76 1.95
N PRO A 147 8.15 10.81 2.69
CA PRO A 147 9.56 11.01 3.04
C PRO A 147 10.22 9.81 3.72
N ALA A 148 9.51 9.11 4.60
CA ALA A 148 10.03 7.91 5.26
C ALA A 148 10.33 6.78 4.27
N TYR A 149 9.48 6.59 3.25
CA TYR A 149 9.72 5.56 2.22
C TYR A 149 10.87 5.95 1.31
N GLY A 150 10.89 7.20 0.86
CA GLY A 150 11.97 7.72 0.01
C GLY A 150 13.34 7.75 0.71
N GLU A 151 13.38 7.79 2.03
CA GLU A 151 14.64 7.77 2.79
C GLU A 151 15.04 6.36 3.19
N PHE A 152 14.15 5.60 3.84
CA PHE A 152 14.53 4.31 4.46
C PHE A 152 14.41 3.12 3.51
N TYR A 153 13.58 3.19 2.48
CA TYR A 153 13.25 2.05 1.62
C TYR A 153 13.83 2.16 0.21
N THR A 154 14.33 3.33 -0.19
CA THR A 154 14.90 3.52 -1.52
C THR A 154 16.31 4.08 -1.51
N LYS A 155 16.80 4.69 -0.42
CA LYS A 155 18.15 5.29 -0.39
C LYS A 155 19.16 4.50 0.42
N TRP A 156 20.36 4.37 -0.14
CA TRP A 156 21.52 3.79 0.52
C TRP A 156 22.75 4.61 0.18
N ASP A 157 23.60 4.93 1.15
CA ASP A 157 24.82 5.73 0.94
C ASP A 157 24.60 7.01 0.10
N GLY A 158 23.49 7.72 0.37
CA GLY A 158 23.14 8.97 -0.30
C GLY A 158 22.62 8.86 -1.74
N LYS A 159 22.41 7.65 -2.26
CA LYS A 159 21.88 7.40 -3.62
C LYS A 159 20.56 6.66 -3.59
N THR A 160 19.75 6.84 -4.63
CA THR A 160 18.43 6.20 -4.77
C THR A 160 18.54 4.91 -5.58
N TYR A 161 18.03 3.80 -5.06
CA TYR A 161 18.11 2.46 -5.68
C TYR A 161 16.75 1.79 -5.91
N GLY A 162 15.67 2.42 -5.44
CA GLY A 162 14.32 1.86 -5.49
C GLY A 162 13.31 2.83 -6.09
N ILE A 163 12.29 2.26 -6.74
CA ILE A 163 11.07 2.96 -7.14
C ILE A 163 9.96 2.43 -6.23
N MET A 164 9.36 3.31 -5.43
CA MET A 164 8.17 2.99 -4.66
C MET A 164 7.01 2.66 -5.59
N LEU A 165 6.50 1.43 -5.48
CA LEU A 165 5.32 0.94 -6.20
C LEU A 165 4.07 0.90 -5.31
N ASP A 166 4.27 0.58 -4.03
CA ASP A 166 3.23 0.42 -3.02
C ASP A 166 3.81 0.80 -1.65
N GLY A 167 2.94 1.14 -0.70
CA GLY A 167 3.35 1.53 0.63
C GLY A 167 2.26 1.28 1.66
N ASP A 168 2.63 0.56 2.72
CA ASP A 168 1.71 0.18 3.78
C ASP A 168 1.91 1.01 5.05
N ILE A 169 0.79 1.40 5.65
CA ILE A 169 0.74 1.94 7.01
C ILE A 169 -0.22 1.12 7.85
N HIS A 170 0.16 0.84 9.09
CA HIS A 170 -0.73 0.18 10.03
C HIS A 170 -1.76 1.17 10.58
N VAL A 171 -3.03 0.87 10.35
CA VAL A 171 -4.16 1.67 10.83
C VAL A 171 -5.22 0.78 11.45
N LEU A 172 -5.86 1.28 12.52
CA LEU A 172 -6.96 0.58 13.17
C LEU A 172 -8.21 0.60 12.29
N HIS A 173 -8.53 -0.56 11.70
CA HIS A 173 -9.81 -0.80 11.07
C HIS A 173 -10.83 -1.31 12.09
N TYR A 174 -12.05 -0.78 12.05
CA TYR A 174 -13.09 -1.13 13.01
C TYR A 174 -14.50 -1.13 12.41
N ARG A 175 -15.40 -1.89 13.04
CA ARG A 175 -16.80 -2.06 12.62
C ARG A 175 -17.69 -1.01 13.29
N LYS A 176 -17.97 0.10 12.58
CA LYS A 176 -18.75 1.24 13.08
C LYS A 176 -20.11 0.86 13.70
N ASN A 177 -20.79 -0.14 13.14
CA ASN A 177 -22.09 -0.61 13.62
C ASN A 177 -22.03 -1.13 15.07
N PHE A 178 -20.96 -1.80 15.49
CA PHE A 178 -20.83 -2.30 16.86
C PHE A 178 -20.59 -1.19 17.89
N PHE A 179 -19.88 -0.13 17.51
CA PHE A 179 -19.68 1.04 18.38
C PHE A 179 -20.94 1.91 18.49
N ASN A 180 -21.83 1.85 17.50
CA ASN A 180 -23.10 2.60 17.47
C ASN A 180 -24.30 1.78 17.99
N ASP A 181 -24.09 0.52 18.39
CA ASP A 181 -25.18 -0.31 18.92
C ASP A 181 -25.52 0.10 20.36
N SER A 182 -26.74 0.58 20.57
CA SER A 182 -27.18 1.09 21.88
C SER A 182 -27.18 0.03 22.98
N GLY A 183 -27.36 -1.26 22.64
CA GLY A 183 -27.30 -2.36 23.58
C GLY A 183 -25.87 -2.61 24.04
N LEU A 184 -24.93 -2.66 23.09
CA LEU A 184 -23.50 -2.79 23.38
C LEU A 184 -22.97 -1.58 24.17
N GLN A 185 -23.36 -0.35 23.80
CA GLN A 185 -22.99 0.85 24.56
C GLN A 185 -23.47 0.79 26.01
N LYS A 186 -24.71 0.35 26.26
CA LYS A 186 -25.26 0.19 27.62
C LYS A 186 -24.51 -0.88 28.41
N LYS A 187 -24.25 -2.04 27.81
CA LYS A 187 -23.51 -3.14 28.46
C LYS A 187 -22.07 -2.73 28.79
N TYR A 188 -21.38 -2.09 27.84
CA TYR A 188 -20.03 -1.57 28.04
C TYR A 188 -20.00 -0.54 29.16
N SER A 189 -20.89 0.45 29.14
CA SER A 189 -20.95 1.50 30.16
C SER A 189 -21.25 0.95 31.55
N LYS A 190 -22.13 -0.05 31.65
CA LYS A 190 -22.42 -0.73 32.92
C LYS A 190 -21.20 -1.46 33.48
N ARG A 191 -20.37 -2.07 32.63
CA ARG A 191 -19.21 -2.85 33.05
C ARG A 191 -17.98 -1.99 33.32
N PHE A 192 -17.62 -1.14 32.37
CA PHE A 192 -16.37 -0.35 32.40
C PHE A 192 -16.56 1.05 32.96
N GLN A 193 -17.79 1.43 33.37
CA GLN A 193 -18.12 2.72 33.98
C GLN A 193 -17.72 3.93 33.11
N ARG A 194 -17.76 3.77 31.78
CA ARG A 194 -17.42 4.78 30.77
C ARG A 194 -18.05 4.46 29.42
N GLU A 195 -18.14 5.45 28.53
CA GLU A 195 -18.73 5.29 27.20
C GLU A 195 -17.89 4.35 26.30
N LEU A 196 -18.59 3.54 25.48
CA LEU A 196 -17.97 2.78 24.40
C LEU A 196 -17.62 3.71 23.24
N LYS A 197 -16.32 3.94 23.02
CA LYS A 197 -15.78 4.76 21.94
C LYS A 197 -14.69 4.01 21.18
N VAL A 198 -14.41 4.43 19.95
CA VAL A 198 -13.28 3.90 19.16
C VAL A 198 -11.98 4.13 19.96
N PRO A 199 -11.17 3.09 20.21
CA PRO A 199 -10.03 3.20 21.11
C PRO A 199 -8.95 4.08 20.49
N LYS A 200 -8.34 4.93 21.33
CA LYS A 200 -7.22 5.82 20.95
C LYS A 200 -5.90 5.42 21.61
N THR A 201 -5.94 4.41 22.49
CA THR A 201 -4.77 3.89 23.21
C THR A 201 -4.83 2.37 23.26
N TRP A 202 -3.67 1.72 23.44
CA TRP A 202 -3.60 0.27 23.58
C TRP A 202 -4.44 -0.30 24.75
N PRO A 203 -4.48 0.32 25.95
CA PRO A 203 -5.40 -0.11 27.00
C PRO A 203 -6.87 -0.04 26.61
N GLU A 204 -7.31 1.06 25.99
CA GLU A 204 -8.69 1.17 25.49
C GLU A 204 -8.99 0.12 24.41
N PHE A 205 -8.01 -0.19 23.55
CA PHE A 205 -8.11 -1.22 22.54
C PHE A 205 -8.31 -2.60 23.18
N LEU A 206 -7.51 -2.96 24.20
CA LEU A 206 -7.64 -4.22 24.93
C LEU A 206 -9.03 -4.35 25.58
N ASP A 207 -9.52 -3.29 26.22
CA ASP A 207 -10.85 -3.30 26.85
C ASP A 207 -11.96 -3.49 25.80
N CYS A 208 -11.87 -2.82 24.65
CA CYS A 208 -12.82 -2.99 23.55
C CYS A 208 -12.75 -4.41 22.98
N THR A 209 -11.54 -4.93 22.75
CA THR A 209 -11.31 -6.27 22.21
C THR A 209 -11.86 -7.34 23.15
N GLN A 210 -11.60 -7.22 24.46
CA GLN A 210 -12.15 -8.13 25.46
C GLN A 210 -13.68 -8.07 25.46
N PHE A 211 -14.25 -6.86 25.52
CA PHE A 211 -15.69 -6.67 25.54
C PHE A 211 -16.39 -7.29 24.32
N PHE A 212 -15.95 -6.95 23.10
CA PHE A 212 -16.60 -7.47 21.90
C PHE A 212 -16.44 -8.98 21.76
N THR A 213 -15.30 -9.54 22.18
CA THR A 213 -15.10 -11.00 22.17
C THR A 213 -16.08 -11.69 23.11
N GLU A 214 -16.22 -11.20 24.34
CA GLU A 214 -17.11 -11.81 25.32
C GLU A 214 -18.60 -11.66 24.95
N GLU A 215 -19.00 -10.53 24.36
CA GLU A 215 -20.39 -10.27 23.99
C GLU A 215 -20.82 -10.92 22.67
N LEU A 216 -19.89 -11.09 21.72
CA LEU A 216 -20.22 -11.44 20.33
C LEU A 216 -19.58 -12.74 19.83
N SER A 217 -18.75 -13.42 20.61
CA SER A 217 -18.11 -14.69 20.19
C SER A 217 -19.12 -15.79 19.87
N SER A 218 -20.28 -15.81 20.54
CA SER A 218 -21.39 -16.72 20.21
C SER A 218 -21.96 -16.52 18.80
N GLN A 219 -21.69 -15.38 18.17
CA GLN A 219 -22.04 -15.04 16.79
C GLN A 219 -20.84 -15.19 15.83
N GLY A 220 -19.73 -15.76 16.30
CA GLY A 220 -18.49 -15.87 15.54
C GLY A 220 -17.72 -14.56 15.37
N VAL A 221 -18.01 -13.53 16.18
CA VAL A 221 -17.34 -12.24 16.13
C VAL A 221 -16.36 -12.11 17.29
N TYR A 222 -15.12 -11.77 16.97
CA TYR A 222 -14.05 -11.52 17.94
C TYR A 222 -13.67 -10.04 17.93
N GLY A 223 -13.21 -9.52 19.06
CA GLY A 223 -12.93 -8.10 19.23
C GLY A 223 -11.67 -7.60 18.53
N THR A 224 -10.84 -8.49 17.96
CA THR A 224 -9.71 -8.12 17.12
C THR A 224 -9.31 -9.28 16.19
N SER A 225 -8.57 -8.94 15.14
CA SER A 225 -7.77 -9.87 14.36
C SER A 225 -6.41 -9.20 14.13
N MET A 226 -5.34 -9.88 14.49
CA MET A 226 -3.97 -9.40 14.31
C MET A 226 -3.10 -10.52 13.75
N VAL A 227 -2.18 -10.18 12.86
CA VAL A 227 -1.20 -11.15 12.36
C VAL A 227 -0.17 -11.37 13.45
N VAL A 228 -0.26 -12.53 14.10
CA VAL A 228 0.67 -12.94 15.16
C VAL A 228 1.49 -14.17 14.78
N ASN A 229 1.31 -14.69 13.55
CA ASN A 229 1.95 -15.94 13.13
C ASN A 229 3.45 -15.71 12.83
N PRO A 230 4.37 -16.37 13.54
CA PRO A 230 5.78 -16.43 13.14
C PRO A 230 5.97 -17.27 11.86
N PRO A 231 7.08 -17.12 11.12
CA PRO A 231 8.24 -16.29 11.44
C PRO A 231 8.30 -14.89 10.79
N ASN A 232 7.49 -14.59 9.76
CA ASN A 232 7.91 -13.53 8.83
C ASN A 232 7.24 -12.15 8.99
N PHE A 233 6.08 -12.03 9.66
CA PHE A 233 5.37 -10.73 9.74
C PHE A 233 4.80 -10.36 11.12
N GLY A 234 4.66 -11.30 12.05
CA GLY A 234 4.09 -11.01 13.38
C GLY A 234 4.87 -9.98 14.19
N TRP A 235 6.17 -9.85 13.93
CA TRP A 235 7.02 -8.86 14.59
C TRP A 235 6.58 -7.42 14.30
N GLY A 236 6.08 -7.13 13.10
CA GLY A 236 5.67 -5.77 12.70
C GLY A 236 4.48 -5.29 13.52
N PHE A 237 3.47 -6.16 13.68
CA PHE A 237 2.30 -5.89 14.50
C PHE A 237 2.63 -5.80 16.00
N TRP A 238 3.61 -6.57 16.46
CA TRP A 238 4.13 -6.41 17.83
C TRP A 238 4.81 -5.04 18.00
N MET A 239 5.58 -4.58 17.01
CA MET A 239 6.23 -3.28 17.07
C MET A 239 5.27 -2.10 17.12
N ASP A 240 4.08 -2.16 16.51
CA ASP A 240 3.08 -1.09 16.66
C ASP A 240 2.75 -0.83 18.14
N ILE A 241 2.72 -1.91 18.93
CA ILE A 241 2.46 -1.88 20.36
C ILE A 241 3.71 -1.41 21.11
N ALA A 242 4.87 -2.01 20.80
CA ALA A 242 6.12 -1.76 21.49
C ALA A 242 6.64 -0.34 21.27
N ALA A 243 6.62 0.16 20.03
CA ALA A 243 7.01 1.52 19.67
C ALA A 243 6.12 2.56 20.37
N GLY A 244 4.81 2.30 20.49
CA GLY A 244 3.89 3.13 21.29
C GLY A 244 4.22 3.19 22.78
N LYS A 245 5.12 2.33 23.28
CA LYS A 245 5.66 2.31 24.64
C LYS A 245 7.11 2.80 24.72
N GLY A 246 7.67 3.31 23.62
CA GLY A 246 9.04 3.82 23.55
C GLY A 246 10.11 2.75 23.29
N VAL A 247 9.73 1.53 22.91
CA VAL A 247 10.69 0.49 22.52
C VAL A 247 11.25 0.81 21.14
N ASN A 248 12.58 0.76 21.03
CA ASN A 248 13.30 0.83 19.76
C ASN A 248 14.05 -0.49 19.53
N TYR A 249 14.28 -0.81 18.26
CA TYR A 249 15.07 -1.99 17.89
C TYR A 249 16.50 -1.94 18.38
N PHE A 250 17.10 -0.77 18.22
CA PHE A 250 18.50 -0.51 18.53
C PHE A 250 18.62 0.84 19.24
N ASP A 251 19.62 0.95 20.12
CA ASP A 251 20.05 2.24 20.65
C ASP A 251 20.91 3.00 19.61
N ALA A 252 21.37 4.20 19.98
CA ALA A 252 22.20 5.03 19.11
C ALA A 252 23.56 4.41 18.73
N ASN A 253 23.99 3.35 19.42
CA ASN A 253 25.23 2.62 19.18
C ASN A 253 24.99 1.28 18.48
N MET A 254 23.78 1.03 17.97
CA MET A 254 23.36 -0.23 17.35
C MET A 254 23.34 -1.44 18.30
N ASN A 255 23.25 -1.22 19.61
CA ASN A 255 22.99 -2.32 20.55
C ASN A 255 21.50 -2.70 20.49
N PRO A 256 21.14 -4.00 20.48
CA PRO A 256 19.75 -4.44 20.50
C PRO A 256 19.00 -3.93 21.74
N GLY A 257 17.82 -3.33 21.55
CA GLY A 257 16.97 -2.76 22.61
C GLY A 257 15.70 -3.58 22.94
N ILE A 258 15.50 -4.73 22.29
CA ILE A 258 14.29 -5.54 22.44
C ILE A 258 14.25 -6.29 23.80
N ASN A 259 15.42 -6.53 24.42
CA ASN A 259 15.56 -7.31 25.64
C ASN A 259 16.35 -6.59 26.75
N SER A 260 16.61 -5.30 26.58
CA SER A 260 17.33 -4.44 27.54
C SER A 260 16.41 -3.81 28.57
#